data_AF-A0A9E3SIN9-F1
#
_entry.id   AF-A0A9E3SIN9-F1
#
_cell.length_a   1.000
_cell.length_b   1.000
_cell.length_c   1.000
_cell.angle_alpha   90.00
_cell.angle_beta   90.00
_cell.angle_gamma   90.00
#
_symmetry.space_group_name_H-M   'P 1'
#
loop_
_entity.id
_entity.type
_entity.pdbx_description
1 polymer ?
#
loop_
_entity_poly.entity_id
_entity_poly.type
_entity_poly.pdbx_seq_one_letter_code
_entity_poly.pdbx_strand_id
1 'polypeptide(L)'
;MPTEGPARIACYLRAAGLAQLEGHEDEVALAIADFLEAMGEKVAIGDPASLYTYPVPMLGEDGACSVLDELAPVPYDLAGILGGRSEQATRRLALLERLVERAQETTGCDWVGVYQKRVNPAGTPVLVKLSYVGRPSRAEFPLTPAFAEGSTNSTVGLTGRALVIDDVAKHVEAGGGFYVCDAEVQSEACLPLLDEGLQVVGIIDAEAKPRAFFGPPRLATLAALAIVASAVLP
;
A
#
# COMPACT_ATOMS: atom_id res chain seq x y z
N MET A 1 24.26 17.33 -10.55
CA MET A 1 23.77 17.44 -9.15
C MET A 1 23.20 16.09 -8.75
N PRO A 2 23.92 15.25 -7.99
CA PRO A 2 23.44 13.94 -7.53
C PRO A 2 23.23 13.83 -6.00
N THR A 3 23.37 14.93 -5.25
CA THR A 3 23.45 14.90 -3.78
C THR A 3 22.10 14.83 -3.05
N GLU A 4 20.97 14.96 -3.75
CA GLU A 4 19.63 15.00 -3.10
C GLU A 4 19.00 13.61 -2.94
N GLY A 5 19.38 12.62 -3.77
CA GLY A 5 18.81 11.26 -3.74
C GLY A 5 19.09 10.51 -2.43
N PRO A 6 20.37 10.32 -2.03
CA PRO A 6 20.71 9.58 -0.82
C PRO A 6 20.18 10.23 0.47
N ALA A 7 20.21 11.56 0.55
CA ALA A 7 19.71 12.29 1.70
C ALA A 7 18.18 12.14 1.85
N ARG A 8 17.44 12.16 0.74
CA ARG A 8 16.00 11.95 0.73
C ARG A 8 15.63 10.52 1.13
N ILE A 9 16.34 9.52 0.63
CA ILE A 9 16.15 8.11 1.01
C ILE A 9 16.37 7.94 2.52
N ALA A 10 17.51 8.39 3.04
CA ALA A 10 17.82 8.28 4.46
C ALA A 10 16.81 9.04 5.34
N CYS A 11 16.32 10.20 4.87
CA CYS A 11 15.26 10.94 5.54
C CYS A 11 13.95 10.13 5.62
N TYR A 12 13.51 9.57 4.49
CA TYR A 12 12.32 8.72 4.43
C TYR A 12 12.46 7.50 5.37
N LEU A 13 13.56 6.75 5.29
CA LEU A 13 13.77 5.55 6.10
C LEU A 13 13.70 5.85 7.60
N ARG A 14 14.32 6.94 8.06
CA ARG A 14 14.24 7.38 9.46
C ARG A 14 12.83 7.76 9.87
N ALA A 15 12.14 8.57 9.06
CA ALA A 15 10.77 9.02 9.33
C ALA A 15 9.81 7.83 9.41
N ALA A 16 9.84 6.96 8.41
CA ALA A 16 9.04 5.74 8.32
C ALA A 16 9.42 4.69 9.38
N GLY A 17 10.59 4.80 10.02
CA GLY A 17 10.99 3.84 11.06
C GLY A 17 11.58 2.55 10.55
N LEU A 18 12.14 2.57 9.34
CA LEU A 18 12.77 1.43 8.68
C LEU A 18 14.26 1.35 9.01
N ALA A 19 14.60 1.32 10.31
CA ALA A 19 15.99 1.26 10.76
C ALA A 19 16.72 0.00 10.28
N GLN A 20 15.97 -1.09 10.03
CA GLN A 20 16.50 -2.32 9.45
C GLN A 20 17.03 -2.18 8.02
N LEU A 21 16.79 -1.04 7.36
CA LEU A 21 17.35 -0.69 6.05
C LEU A 21 18.53 0.28 6.15
N GLU A 22 19.01 0.62 7.34
CA GLU A 22 20.23 1.42 7.50
C GLU A 22 21.42 0.67 6.87
N GLY A 23 22.14 1.34 5.96
CA GLY A 23 23.21 0.73 5.16
C GLY A 23 22.74 0.06 3.86
N HIS A 24 21.43 0.04 3.58
CA HIS A 24 20.83 -0.48 2.35
C HIS A 24 20.26 0.64 1.45
N GLU A 25 20.70 1.89 1.64
CA GLU A 25 20.20 3.05 0.88
C GLU A 25 20.47 2.91 -0.63
N ASP A 26 21.57 2.27 -1.02
CA ASP A 26 21.90 2.01 -2.42
C ASP A 26 20.91 1.03 -3.07
N GLU A 27 20.42 0.03 -2.33
CA GLU A 27 19.38 -0.88 -2.81
C GLU A 27 18.05 -0.14 -3.04
N VAL A 28 17.69 0.77 -2.14
CA VAL A 28 16.53 1.64 -2.30
C VAL A 28 16.71 2.54 -3.53
N ALA A 29 17.89 3.13 -3.73
CA ALA A 29 18.17 3.99 -4.87
C ALA A 29 18.06 3.23 -6.20
N LEU A 30 18.56 2.00 -6.25
CA LEU A 30 18.42 1.11 -7.43
C LEU A 30 16.96 0.78 -7.70
N ALA A 31 16.18 0.43 -6.68
CA ALA A 31 14.75 0.16 -6.83
C ALA A 31 13.96 1.41 -7.25
N ILE A 32 14.33 2.61 -6.77
CA ILE A 32 13.74 3.87 -7.26
C ILE A 32 14.00 4.02 -8.76
N ALA A 33 15.24 3.80 -9.21
CA ALA A 33 15.57 3.90 -10.62
C ALA A 33 14.75 2.91 -11.48
N ASP A 34 14.56 1.68 -11.00
CA ASP A 34 13.72 0.67 -11.65
C ASP A 34 12.25 1.13 -11.79
N PHE A 35 11.67 1.71 -10.74
CA PHE A 35 10.31 2.26 -10.81
C PHE A 35 10.20 3.46 -11.75
N LEU A 36 11.20 4.35 -11.77
CA LEU A 36 11.23 5.49 -12.68
C LEU A 36 11.32 5.04 -14.14
N GLU A 37 12.09 3.99 -14.42
CA GLU A 37 12.17 3.36 -15.75
C GLU A 37 10.82 2.73 -16.13
N ALA A 38 10.20 1.96 -15.23
CA ALA A 38 8.90 1.34 -15.45
C ALA A 38 7.78 2.37 -15.73
N MET A 39 7.80 3.54 -15.09
CA MET A 39 6.87 4.64 -15.39
C MET A 39 7.15 5.34 -16.72
N GLY A 40 8.38 5.23 -17.25
CA GLY A 40 8.75 5.74 -18.57
C GLY A 40 8.18 4.91 -19.71
N GLU A 41 7.80 3.65 -19.44
CA GLU A 41 7.10 2.81 -20.40
C GLU A 41 5.68 3.33 -20.64
N LYS A 42 5.22 3.27 -21.89
CA LYS A 42 3.87 3.73 -22.23
C LYS A 42 2.83 2.79 -21.62
N VAL A 43 2.20 3.23 -20.52
CA VAL A 43 1.08 2.50 -19.92
C VAL A 43 -0.11 2.50 -20.88
N ALA A 44 -0.44 1.34 -21.42
CA ALA A 44 -1.57 1.16 -22.32
C ALA A 44 -2.85 1.05 -21.49
N ILE A 45 -3.62 2.14 -21.44
CA ILE A 45 -4.94 2.14 -20.79
C ILE A 45 -5.94 1.56 -21.80
N GLY A 46 -6.34 0.30 -21.61
CA GLY A 46 -7.34 -0.35 -22.45
C GLY A 46 -8.72 0.24 -22.22
N ASP A 47 -9.32 -0.08 -21.07
CA ASP A 47 -10.57 0.54 -20.61
C ASP A 47 -10.28 1.43 -19.40
N PRO A 48 -10.34 2.77 -19.53
CA PRO A 48 -10.15 3.67 -18.39
C PRO A 48 -11.10 3.39 -17.23
N ALA A 49 -12.28 2.79 -17.45
CA ALA A 49 -13.20 2.46 -16.38
C ALA A 49 -12.65 1.37 -15.44
N SER A 50 -11.82 0.45 -15.93
CA SER A 50 -11.26 -0.63 -15.11
C SER A 50 -10.32 -0.11 -14.01
N LEU A 51 -9.71 1.07 -14.21
CA LEU A 51 -8.87 1.72 -13.21
C LEU A 51 -9.65 2.24 -11.99
N TYR A 52 -10.96 2.43 -12.14
CA TYR A 52 -11.80 3.01 -11.09
C TYR A 52 -12.63 1.97 -10.35
N THR A 53 -12.74 0.74 -10.86
CA THR A 53 -13.64 -0.26 -10.30
C THR A 53 -12.94 -1.58 -10.06
N TYR A 54 -13.09 -2.13 -8.85
CA TYR A 54 -12.53 -3.43 -8.51
C TYR A 54 -13.47 -4.25 -7.62
N PRO A 55 -13.41 -5.59 -7.72
CA PRO A 55 -14.15 -6.46 -6.82
C PRO A 55 -13.65 -6.31 -5.38
N VAL A 56 -14.57 -6.41 -4.43
CA VAL A 56 -14.29 -6.38 -2.99
C VAL A 56 -15.01 -7.53 -2.31
N PRO A 57 -14.44 -8.09 -1.24
CA PRO A 57 -15.14 -9.08 -0.43
C PRO A 57 -16.39 -8.47 0.20
N MET A 58 -17.40 -9.30 0.44
CA MET A 58 -18.51 -8.94 1.28
C MET A 58 -18.00 -8.73 2.71
N LEU A 59 -18.43 -7.63 3.33
CA LEU A 59 -18.04 -7.27 4.69
C LEU A 59 -19.18 -7.62 5.66
N GLY A 60 -18.83 -8.14 6.83
CA GLY A 60 -19.73 -8.38 7.95
C GLY A 60 -20.12 -7.09 8.67
N GLU A 61 -21.00 -7.20 9.65
CA GLU A 61 -21.49 -6.05 10.44
C GLU A 61 -20.39 -5.33 11.23
N ASP A 62 -19.32 -6.04 11.57
CA ASP A 62 -18.11 -5.54 12.23
C ASP A 62 -17.05 -5.01 11.24
N GLY A 63 -17.31 -5.12 9.93
CA GLY A 63 -16.36 -4.79 8.87
C GLY A 63 -15.28 -5.86 8.65
N ALA A 64 -15.35 -7.02 9.31
CA ALA A 64 -14.53 -8.17 8.96
C ALA A 64 -14.96 -8.72 7.59
N CYS A 65 -14.06 -9.41 6.88
CA CYS A 65 -14.47 -10.13 5.66
C CYS A 65 -15.41 -11.27 6.08
N SER A 66 -16.69 -11.18 5.71
CA SER A 66 -17.75 -12.00 6.29
C SER A 66 -17.65 -13.47 5.92
N VAL A 67 -17.19 -13.76 4.70
CA VAL A 67 -17.02 -15.11 4.14
C VAL A 67 -15.85 -15.05 3.15
N LEU A 68 -14.85 -15.92 3.35
CA LEU A 68 -13.76 -16.11 2.38
C LEU A 68 -14.39 -16.44 1.01
N ASP A 69 -13.99 -15.70 -0.02
CA ASP A 69 -14.41 -15.84 -1.42
C ASP A 69 -15.81 -15.34 -1.83
N GLU A 70 -16.63 -14.78 -0.92
CA GLU A 70 -17.88 -14.13 -1.34
C GLU A 70 -17.65 -12.64 -1.65
N LEU A 71 -17.77 -12.28 -2.93
CA LEU A 71 -17.64 -10.90 -3.39
C LEU A 71 -18.95 -10.13 -3.21
N ALA A 72 -18.84 -8.85 -2.89
CA ALA A 72 -19.97 -7.95 -2.92
C ALA A 72 -20.61 -7.93 -4.33
N PRO A 73 -21.95 -7.86 -4.44
CA PRO A 73 -22.64 -7.86 -5.74
C PRO A 73 -22.34 -6.62 -6.58
N VAL A 74 -21.88 -5.54 -5.94
CA VAL A 74 -21.48 -4.30 -6.59
C VAL A 74 -20.00 -4.07 -6.31
N PRO A 75 -19.15 -3.90 -7.35
CA PRO A 75 -17.74 -3.58 -7.15
C PRO A 75 -17.59 -2.20 -6.51
N TYR A 76 -16.45 -1.98 -5.87
CA TYR A 76 -16.15 -0.65 -5.34
C TYR A 76 -15.85 0.32 -6.48
N ASP A 77 -16.37 1.55 -6.40
CA ASP A 77 -16.12 2.62 -7.38
C ASP A 77 -15.33 3.77 -6.75
N LEU A 78 -14.08 3.92 -7.19
CA LEU A 78 -13.16 4.97 -6.76
C LEU A 78 -13.61 6.37 -7.18
N ALA A 79 -14.43 6.51 -8.22
CA ALA A 79 -14.80 7.83 -8.73
C ALA A 79 -15.47 8.69 -7.65
N GLY A 80 -16.28 8.08 -6.78
CA GLY A 80 -16.95 8.80 -5.69
C GLY A 80 -15.98 9.47 -4.73
N ILE A 81 -14.94 8.75 -4.28
CA ILE A 81 -13.98 9.25 -3.29
C ILE A 81 -12.88 10.14 -3.91
N LEU A 82 -12.65 10.00 -5.22
CA LEU A 82 -11.72 10.85 -5.98
C LEU A 82 -12.36 12.16 -6.48
N GLY A 83 -13.66 12.38 -6.21
CA GLY A 83 -14.37 13.59 -6.67
C GLY A 83 -14.74 13.55 -8.17
N GLY A 84 -14.84 12.35 -8.74
CA GLY A 84 -15.17 12.09 -10.13
C GLY A 84 -14.01 11.49 -10.92
N ARG A 85 -14.22 11.35 -12.23
CA ARG A 85 -13.18 10.91 -13.17
C ARG A 85 -12.56 12.13 -13.84
N SER A 86 -11.24 12.17 -13.90
CA SER A 86 -10.48 13.18 -14.61
C SER A 86 -9.32 12.55 -15.36
N GLU A 87 -8.84 13.21 -16.41
CA GLU A 87 -7.68 12.72 -17.16
C GLU A 87 -6.43 12.59 -16.26
N GLN A 88 -6.24 13.54 -15.35
CA GLN A 88 -5.14 13.53 -14.39
C GLN A 88 -5.24 12.33 -13.43
N ALA A 89 -6.42 12.08 -12.85
CA ALA A 89 -6.63 10.94 -11.97
C ALA A 89 -6.47 9.62 -12.73
N THR A 90 -6.98 9.53 -13.96
CA THR A 90 -6.86 8.34 -14.81
C THR A 90 -5.40 8.01 -15.09
N ARG A 91 -4.59 9.01 -15.48
CA ARG A 91 -3.15 8.83 -15.72
C ARG A 91 -2.41 8.41 -14.45
N ARG A 92 -2.75 9.01 -13.30
CA ARG A 92 -2.13 8.68 -12.00
C ARG A 92 -2.47 7.27 -11.53
N LEU A 93 -3.72 6.84 -11.68
CA LEU A 93 -4.13 5.45 -11.40
C LEU A 93 -3.39 4.45 -12.30
N ALA A 94 -3.27 4.74 -13.60
CA ALA A 94 -2.52 3.89 -14.52
C ALA A 94 -1.02 3.77 -14.16
N LEU A 95 -0.40 4.87 -13.71
CA LEU A 95 0.97 4.82 -13.20
C LEU A 95 1.08 3.99 -11.92
N LEU A 96 0.11 4.14 -11.00
CA LEU A 96 0.08 3.33 -9.78
C LEU A 96 -0.11 1.84 -10.08
N GLU A 97 -0.93 1.46 -11.06
CA GLU A 97 -1.05 0.08 -11.54
C GLU A 97 0.31 -0.46 -11.99
N ARG A 98 1.00 0.27 -12.88
CA ARG A 98 2.33 -0.14 -13.35
C ARG A 98 3.36 -0.28 -12.22
N LEU A 99 3.36 0.65 -11.28
CA LEU A 99 4.26 0.63 -10.12
C LEU A 99 3.99 -0.58 -9.22
N VAL A 100 2.72 -0.90 -8.96
CA VAL A 100 2.33 -2.05 -8.12
C VAL A 100 2.65 -3.36 -8.82
N GLU A 101 2.35 -3.48 -10.11
CA GLU A 101 2.75 -4.65 -10.92
C GLU A 101 4.26 -4.87 -10.85
N ARG A 102 5.05 -3.80 -11.08
CA ARG A 102 6.50 -3.90 -11.03
C ARG A 102 7.01 -4.30 -9.65
N ALA A 103 6.41 -3.76 -8.59
CA ALA A 103 6.77 -4.14 -7.23
C ALA A 103 6.45 -5.61 -6.95
N GLN A 104 5.32 -6.12 -7.45
CA GLN A 104 4.95 -7.52 -7.32
C GLN A 104 5.92 -8.43 -8.08
N GLU A 105 6.27 -8.09 -9.32
CA GLU A 105 7.25 -8.84 -10.14
C GLU A 105 8.62 -8.93 -9.44
N THR A 106 9.09 -7.82 -8.87
CA THR A 106 10.43 -7.72 -8.27
C THR A 106 10.50 -8.38 -6.89
N THR A 107 9.45 -8.25 -6.08
CA THR A 107 9.43 -8.80 -4.71
C THR A 107 8.94 -10.26 -4.67
N GLY A 108 8.04 -10.63 -5.57
CA GLY A 108 7.33 -11.91 -5.58
C GLY A 108 6.29 -12.05 -4.46
N CYS A 109 5.81 -10.95 -3.87
CA CYS A 109 4.76 -11.01 -2.86
C CYS A 109 3.44 -11.51 -3.45
N ASP A 110 2.63 -12.14 -2.60
CA ASP A 110 1.32 -12.68 -2.99
C ASP A 110 0.27 -11.57 -3.15
N TRP A 111 0.44 -10.49 -2.39
CA TRP A 111 -0.42 -9.32 -2.43
C TRP A 111 0.39 -8.04 -2.24
N VAL A 112 0.13 -7.00 -3.01
CA VAL A 112 0.66 -5.65 -2.78
C VAL A 112 -0.33 -4.61 -3.28
N GLY A 113 -0.48 -3.50 -2.55
CA GLY A 113 -1.36 -2.42 -2.94
C GLY A 113 -0.97 -1.07 -2.38
N VAL A 114 -1.41 -0.03 -3.07
CA VAL A 114 -1.25 1.37 -2.68
C VAL A 114 -2.60 1.90 -2.21
N TYR A 115 -2.59 2.51 -1.02
CA TYR A 115 -3.75 3.18 -0.44
C TYR A 115 -3.46 4.64 -0.21
N GLN A 116 -4.48 5.48 -0.36
CA GLN A 116 -4.39 6.92 -0.13
C GLN A 116 -5.32 7.37 0.99
N LYS A 117 -4.84 8.30 1.81
CA LYS A 117 -5.65 8.95 2.83
C LYS A 117 -6.68 9.88 2.18
N ARG A 118 -7.95 9.66 2.51
CA ARG A 118 -9.10 10.39 2.00
C ARG A 118 -10.18 10.55 3.07
N VAL A 119 -11.18 11.37 2.76
CA VAL A 119 -12.42 11.44 3.53
C VAL A 119 -13.50 10.83 2.64
N ASN A 120 -14.17 9.77 3.11
CA ASN A 120 -15.22 9.12 2.35
C ASN A 120 -16.53 9.96 2.35
N PRO A 121 -17.55 9.61 1.55
CA PRO A 121 -18.80 10.37 1.47
C PRO A 121 -19.56 10.53 2.80
N ALA A 122 -19.29 9.65 3.77
CA ALA A 122 -19.84 9.73 5.13
C ALA A 122 -19.05 10.70 6.04
N GLY A 123 -18.03 11.40 5.52
CA GLY A 123 -17.19 12.32 6.29
C GLY A 123 -16.13 11.63 7.15
N THR A 124 -15.90 10.33 6.96
CA THR A 124 -14.95 9.54 7.76
C THR A 124 -13.58 9.53 7.08
N PRO A 125 -12.48 9.85 7.80
CA PRO A 125 -11.13 9.63 7.31
C PRO A 125 -10.86 8.14 7.09
N VAL A 126 -10.37 7.78 5.92
CA VAL A 126 -10.07 6.40 5.51
C VAL A 126 -8.77 6.33 4.71
N LEU A 127 -8.16 5.16 4.67
CA LEU A 127 -7.26 4.76 3.59
C LEU A 127 -8.09 4.07 2.52
N VAL A 128 -8.04 4.53 1.28
CA VAL A 128 -8.71 3.89 0.15
C VAL A 128 -7.72 3.27 -0.82
N LYS A 129 -7.95 2.01 -1.20
CA LYS A 129 -7.12 1.26 -2.15
C LYS A 129 -7.25 1.85 -3.54
N LEU A 130 -6.14 2.29 -4.10
CA LEU A 130 -6.07 2.88 -5.44
C LEU A 130 -5.69 1.85 -6.50
N SER A 131 -4.75 0.98 -6.17
CA SER A 131 -4.18 -0.02 -7.08
C SER A 131 -3.65 -1.19 -6.26
N TYR A 132 -3.78 -2.41 -6.77
CA TYR A 132 -3.25 -3.61 -6.12
C TYR A 132 -3.04 -4.76 -7.12
N VAL A 133 -2.15 -5.69 -6.77
CA VAL A 133 -2.05 -7.03 -7.37
C VAL A 133 -2.25 -8.05 -6.26
N GLY A 134 -3.05 -9.09 -6.54
CA GLY A 134 -3.36 -10.16 -5.58
C GLY A 134 -4.86 -10.46 -5.52
N ARG A 135 -5.28 -11.20 -4.51
CA ARG A 135 -6.71 -11.52 -4.28
C ARG A 135 -7.54 -10.26 -3.96
N PRO A 136 -8.85 -10.25 -4.27
CA PRO A 136 -9.74 -9.18 -3.85
C PRO A 136 -9.69 -8.98 -2.33
N SER A 137 -9.50 -7.73 -1.92
CA SER A 137 -9.44 -7.32 -0.52
C SER A 137 -10.26 -6.05 -0.32
N ARG A 138 -10.48 -5.67 0.94
CA ARG A 138 -11.26 -4.50 1.34
C ARG A 138 -10.81 -3.22 0.63
N ALA A 139 -11.75 -2.34 0.31
CA ALA A 139 -11.47 -1.06 -0.36
C ALA A 139 -10.97 0.02 0.61
N GLU A 140 -11.61 0.15 1.77
CA GLU A 140 -11.40 1.25 2.71
C GLU A 140 -11.01 0.74 4.09
N PHE A 141 -9.93 1.26 4.67
CA PHE A 141 -9.63 1.09 6.09
C PHE A 141 -9.96 2.37 6.88
N PRO A 142 -10.87 2.33 7.86
CA PRO A 142 -11.15 3.48 8.71
C PRO A 142 -9.92 3.95 9.48
N LEU A 143 -9.58 5.23 9.37
CA LEU A 143 -8.48 5.85 10.12
C LEU A 143 -8.97 6.33 11.48
N THR A 144 -9.37 5.38 12.33
CA THR A 144 -9.76 5.63 13.73
C THR A 144 -8.84 4.87 14.68
N PRO A 145 -8.60 5.38 15.90
CA PRO A 145 -7.80 4.65 16.89
C PRO A 145 -8.35 3.24 17.18
N ALA A 146 -9.67 3.11 17.30
CA ALA A 146 -10.33 1.83 17.58
C ALA A 146 -10.11 0.80 16.46
N PHE A 147 -10.15 1.22 15.18
CA PHE A 147 -9.88 0.29 14.08
C PHE A 147 -8.39 -0.05 13.97
N ALA A 148 -7.50 0.89 14.29
CA ALA A 148 -6.06 0.68 14.28
C ALA A 148 -5.59 -0.37 15.31
N GLU A 149 -6.30 -0.55 16.43
CA GLU A 149 -5.99 -1.62 17.40
C GLU A 149 -5.95 -3.02 16.77
N GLY A 150 -6.73 -3.25 15.71
CA GLY A 150 -6.78 -4.52 14.97
C GLY A 150 -6.22 -4.45 13.54
N SER A 151 -5.64 -3.33 13.11
CA SER A 151 -5.23 -3.11 11.72
C SER A 151 -3.86 -2.46 11.62
N THR A 152 -2.94 -3.19 11.00
CA THR A 152 -1.63 -2.71 10.57
C THR A 152 -1.77 -1.51 9.64
N ASN A 153 -2.61 -1.61 8.61
CA ASN A 153 -2.88 -0.53 7.65
C ASN A 153 -3.29 0.78 8.34
N SER A 154 -4.26 0.72 9.25
CA SER A 154 -4.76 1.90 9.95
C SER A 154 -3.76 2.42 10.98
N THR A 155 -3.00 1.53 11.63
CA THR A 155 -1.89 1.92 12.51
C THR A 155 -0.83 2.70 11.75
N VAL A 156 -0.36 2.20 10.60
CA VAL A 156 0.62 2.90 9.77
C VAL A 156 0.03 4.21 9.22
N GLY A 157 -1.23 4.19 8.76
CA GLY A 157 -1.93 5.37 8.26
C GLY A 157 -2.16 6.49 9.28
N LEU A 158 -2.19 6.16 10.57
CA LEU A 158 -2.29 7.12 11.67
C LEU A 158 -0.92 7.58 12.20
N THR A 159 0.04 6.66 12.30
CA THR A 159 1.32 6.93 12.98
C THR A 159 2.42 7.40 12.04
N GLY A 160 2.36 7.04 10.76
CA GLY A 160 3.45 7.26 9.81
C GLY A 160 4.68 6.42 10.09
N ARG A 161 4.52 5.33 10.83
CA ARG A 161 5.58 4.37 11.17
C ARG A 161 5.25 3.05 10.50
N ALA A 162 6.19 2.52 9.74
CA ALA A 162 6.06 1.23 9.08
C ALA A 162 5.91 0.11 10.11
N LEU A 163 5.18 -0.94 9.74
CA LEU A 163 5.08 -2.18 10.47
C LEU A 163 5.51 -3.32 9.55
N VAL A 164 6.46 -4.11 10.01
CA VAL A 164 6.95 -5.31 9.31
C VAL A 164 6.75 -6.50 10.24
N ILE A 165 5.94 -7.44 9.80
CA ILE A 165 5.56 -8.64 10.55
C ILE A 165 6.16 -9.84 9.85
N ASP A 166 7.14 -10.48 10.50
CA ASP A 166 7.77 -11.70 9.97
C ASP A 166 6.92 -12.96 10.20
N ASP A 167 6.07 -12.95 11.22
CA ASP A 167 5.23 -14.09 11.60
C ASP A 167 3.93 -13.58 12.20
N VAL A 168 2.87 -13.61 11.39
CA VAL A 168 1.53 -13.16 11.78
C VAL A 168 1.03 -13.85 13.04
N ALA A 169 1.26 -15.17 13.16
CA ALA A 169 0.80 -15.92 14.32
C ALA A 169 1.46 -15.43 15.61
N LYS A 170 2.79 -15.21 15.58
CA LYS A 170 3.52 -14.67 16.73
C LYS A 170 3.14 -13.23 17.05
N HIS A 171 2.91 -12.41 16.04
CA HIS A 171 2.48 -11.03 16.22
C HIS A 171 1.13 -10.96 16.93
N VAL A 172 0.16 -11.76 16.49
CA VAL A 172 -1.16 -11.86 17.12
C VAL A 172 -1.08 -12.45 18.53
N GLU A 173 -0.26 -13.49 18.75
CA GLU A 173 -0.03 -14.07 20.08
C GLU A 173 0.55 -13.05 21.07
N ALA A 174 1.41 -12.14 20.59
CA ALA A 174 1.95 -11.02 21.37
C ALA A 174 0.96 -9.87 21.60
N GLY A 175 -0.30 -10.00 21.14
CA GLY A 175 -1.34 -8.98 21.26
C GLY A 175 -1.29 -7.90 20.18
N GLY A 176 -0.50 -8.11 19.12
CA GLY A 176 -0.45 -7.21 17.97
C GLY A 176 -1.71 -7.32 17.11
N GLY A 177 -2.26 -6.17 16.70
CA GLY A 177 -3.37 -6.11 15.77
C GLY A 177 -2.97 -6.62 14.39
N PHE A 178 -3.79 -7.50 13.82
CA PHE A 178 -3.67 -7.97 12.45
C PHE A 178 -5.06 -8.27 11.88
N TYR A 179 -5.38 -7.67 10.75
CA TYR A 179 -6.66 -7.84 10.09
C TYR A 179 -6.57 -9.00 9.11
N VAL A 180 -7.30 -10.08 9.35
CA VAL A 180 -7.25 -11.28 8.50
C VAL A 180 -8.25 -11.14 7.34
N CYS A 181 -7.74 -10.83 6.15
CA CYS A 181 -8.48 -11.05 4.89
C CYS A 181 -8.25 -12.46 4.32
N ASP A 182 -7.00 -12.93 4.40
CA ASP A 182 -6.56 -14.20 3.86
C ASP A 182 -5.78 -14.96 4.94
N ALA A 183 -6.29 -16.13 5.32
CA ALA A 183 -5.68 -16.95 6.37
C ALA A 183 -4.34 -17.58 5.95
N GLU A 184 -4.00 -17.57 4.66
CA GLU A 184 -2.72 -18.06 4.15
C GLU A 184 -1.59 -17.05 4.35
N VAL A 185 -1.88 -15.77 4.63
CA VAL A 185 -0.86 -14.74 4.89
C VAL A 185 -0.10 -15.07 6.17
N GLN A 186 1.22 -15.05 6.10
CA GLN A 186 2.09 -15.33 7.24
C GLN A 186 3.10 -14.21 7.52
N SER A 187 3.28 -13.27 6.61
CA SER A 187 4.07 -12.05 6.83
C SER A 187 3.48 -10.86 6.08
N GLU A 188 3.74 -9.66 6.59
CA GLU A 188 3.24 -8.39 6.05
C GLU A 188 4.30 -7.29 6.17
N ALA A 189 4.36 -6.39 5.22
CA ALA A 189 5.11 -5.14 5.31
C ALA A 189 4.22 -3.96 4.87
N CYS A 190 3.76 -3.19 5.85
CA CYS A 190 2.98 -1.98 5.64
C CYS A 190 3.84 -0.73 5.86
N LEU A 191 4.03 0.08 4.81
CA LEU A 191 4.93 1.24 4.80
C LEU A 191 4.15 2.54 4.55
N PRO A 192 4.48 3.65 5.21
CA PRO A 192 3.79 4.92 4.99
C PRO A 192 4.23 5.58 3.67
N LEU A 193 3.27 6.17 2.97
CA LEU A 193 3.53 7.18 1.94
C LEU A 193 3.62 8.53 2.62
N LEU A 194 4.79 9.17 2.51
CA LEU A 194 5.05 10.47 3.13
C LEU A 194 5.13 11.56 2.05
N ASP A 195 4.52 12.71 2.32
CA ASP A 195 4.70 13.92 1.52
C ASP A 195 6.03 14.63 1.86
N GLU A 196 6.28 15.78 1.22
CA GLU A 196 7.48 16.59 1.46
C GLU A 196 7.59 17.10 2.91
N GLY A 197 6.46 17.23 3.61
CA GLY A 197 6.37 17.61 5.02
C GLY A 197 6.43 16.41 5.98
N LEU A 198 6.77 15.22 5.48
CA LEU A 198 6.77 13.96 6.22
C LEU A 198 5.40 13.61 6.85
N GLN A 199 4.31 14.13 6.27
CA GLN A 199 2.96 13.77 6.68
C GLN A 199 2.49 12.55 5.91
N VAL A 200 1.71 11.70 6.59
CA VAL A 200 1.17 10.48 5.99
C VAL A 200 0.04 10.83 5.03
N VAL A 201 0.26 10.57 3.75
CA VAL A 201 -0.72 10.75 2.68
C VAL A 201 -1.32 9.44 2.19
N GLY A 202 -0.81 8.30 2.67
CA GLY A 202 -1.27 6.97 2.29
C GLY A 202 -0.35 5.89 2.84
N ILE A 203 -0.51 4.67 2.36
CA ILE A 203 0.35 3.53 2.70
C ILE A 203 0.59 2.66 1.46
N ILE A 204 1.64 1.85 1.55
CA ILE A 204 1.72 0.57 0.84
C ILE A 204 1.44 -0.51 1.85
N ASP A 205 0.75 -1.53 1.39
CA ASP A 205 0.61 -2.79 2.10
C ASP A 205 1.05 -3.92 1.18
N ALA A 206 1.76 -4.89 1.73
CA ALA A 206 2.29 -6.03 1.02
C ALA A 206 2.24 -7.26 1.92
N GLU A 207 1.67 -8.33 1.41
CA GLU A 207 1.43 -9.57 2.15
C GLU A 207 2.09 -10.75 1.43
N ALA A 208 2.54 -11.73 2.21
CA ALA A 208 3.12 -12.95 1.67
C ALA A 208 2.73 -14.17 2.51
N LYS A 209 2.54 -15.29 1.81
CA LYS A 209 2.23 -16.60 2.42
C LYS A 209 3.41 -17.21 3.19
N PRO A 210 4.67 -17.01 2.80
CA PRO A 210 5.79 -17.43 3.63
C PRO A 210 5.97 -16.50 4.85
N ARG A 211 6.49 -17.05 5.94
CA ARG A 211 7.02 -16.25 7.07
C ARG A 211 8.35 -15.60 6.68
N ALA A 212 8.68 -14.51 7.36
CA ALA A 212 9.94 -13.78 7.23
C ALA A 212 10.28 -13.45 5.76
N PHE A 213 9.25 -13.13 4.98
CA PHE A 213 9.40 -12.91 3.55
C PHE A 213 10.12 -11.59 3.25
N PHE A 214 9.79 -10.54 4.00
CA PHE A 214 10.24 -9.17 3.78
C PHE A 214 11.63 -8.89 4.37
N GLY A 215 12.65 -9.60 3.88
CA GLY A 215 14.05 -9.27 4.13
C GLY A 215 14.50 -7.95 3.47
N PRO A 216 15.73 -7.48 3.74
CA PRO A 216 16.20 -6.16 3.31
C PRO A 216 15.99 -5.84 1.82
N PRO A 217 16.28 -6.74 0.86
CA PRO A 217 16.08 -6.41 -0.57
C PRO A 217 14.61 -6.14 -0.95
N ARG A 218 13.67 -6.88 -0.35
CA ARG A 218 12.24 -6.68 -0.59
C ARG A 218 11.75 -5.42 0.09
N LEU A 219 12.17 -5.18 1.32
CA LEU A 219 11.85 -3.93 2.03
C LEU A 219 12.43 -2.70 1.32
N ALA A 220 13.63 -2.80 0.73
CA ALA A 220 14.20 -1.72 -0.05
C ALA A 220 13.35 -1.41 -1.29
N THR A 221 12.83 -2.45 -1.96
CA THR A 221 11.88 -2.31 -3.07
C THR A 221 10.58 -1.65 -2.62
N LEU A 222 9.99 -2.08 -1.49
CA LEU A 222 8.76 -1.47 -0.97
C LEU A 222 8.97 -0.01 -0.50
N ALA A 223 10.14 0.30 0.09
CA ALA A 223 10.49 1.67 0.46
C ALA A 223 10.66 2.56 -0.78
N ALA A 224 11.27 2.05 -1.84
CA ALA A 224 11.35 2.73 -3.13
C ALA A 224 9.96 2.98 -3.73
N LEU A 225 9.08 1.98 -3.71
CA LEU A 225 7.68 2.14 -4.12
C LEU A 225 7.00 3.24 -3.31
N ALA A 226 7.25 3.31 -1.99
CA ALA A 226 6.63 4.32 -1.13
C ALA A 226 7.03 5.75 -1.51
N ILE A 227 8.32 5.93 -1.80
CA ILE A 227 8.89 7.22 -2.19
C ILE A 227 8.37 7.65 -3.56
N VAL A 228 8.25 6.72 -4.52
CA VAL A 228 7.80 7.03 -5.89
C VAL A 228 6.29 7.21 -5.95
N ALA A 229 5.52 6.30 -5.35
CA ALA A 229 4.06 6.33 -5.36
C ALA A 229 3.50 7.60 -4.72
N SER A 230 4.12 8.12 -3.65
CA SER A 230 3.64 9.35 -2.99
C SER A 230 3.65 10.57 -3.91
N ALA A 231 4.52 10.61 -4.93
CA ALA A 231 4.60 11.69 -5.89
C ALA A 231 3.55 11.62 -7.01
N VAL A 232 2.88 10.47 -7.18
CA VAL A 232 1.95 10.21 -8.28
C VAL A 232 0.52 9.88 -7.82
N LEU A 233 0.23 10.01 -6.52
CA LEU A 233 -1.12 9.81 -6.00
C LEU A 233 -2.12 10.79 -6.65
N PRO A 234 -3.35 10.37 -7.03
CA PRO A 234 -4.37 11.24 -7.60
C PRO A 234 -4.85 12.33 -6.63
#